data_AF-J3BZT2-F1
#
_entry.id   AF-J3BZT2-F1
#
_cell.length_a   1.000
_cell.length_b   1.000
_cell.length_c   1.000
_cell.angle_alpha   90.00
_cell.angle_beta   90.00
_cell.angle_gamma   90.00
#
_symmetry.space_group_name_H-M   'P 1'
#
loop_
_entity.id
_entity.type
_entity.pdbx_description
1 polymer ?
#
loop_
_entity_poly.entity_id
_entity_poly.type
_entity_poly.pdbx_seq_one_letter_code
_entity_poly.pdbx_strand_id
1 'polypeptide(L)'
;MLQPSISSPLPQSPPPGLRFGFPRVYLVAQLRARLERLLGAGACQVGHLDRQGEFVAVAADDDFDGPEFALRLRPDPRGAIARAHVVALQVSILYGRYHLQVLGHEFEIAFLPVLDDTRLTTAARRIVHTLEGVARVR
;
A
#
# COMPACT_ATOMS: atom_id res chain seq x y z
N MET A 1 29.03 -45.44 -29.98
CA MET A 1 28.92 -43.99 -29.74
C MET A 1 27.55 -43.71 -29.16
N LEU A 2 27.47 -43.29 -27.89
CA LEU A 2 26.23 -42.90 -27.21
C LEU A 2 26.52 -41.62 -26.45
N GLN A 3 25.94 -40.49 -26.87
CA GLN A 3 25.95 -39.24 -26.10
C GLN A 3 24.83 -39.30 -25.05
N PRO A 4 25.05 -38.93 -23.79
CA PRO A 4 23.97 -38.72 -22.85
C PRO A 4 23.41 -37.29 -22.99
N SER A 5 22.10 -37.20 -23.22
CA SER A 5 21.34 -35.95 -23.19
C SER A 5 21.30 -35.41 -21.76
N ILE A 6 22.01 -34.31 -21.50
CA ILE A 6 21.90 -33.58 -20.23
C ILE A 6 20.62 -32.74 -20.29
N SER A 7 19.53 -33.27 -19.75
CA SER A 7 18.35 -32.47 -19.41
C SER A 7 18.76 -31.44 -18.37
N SER A 8 18.84 -30.18 -18.78
CA SER A 8 19.00 -29.06 -17.86
C SER A 8 17.69 -28.91 -17.06
N PRO A 9 17.71 -28.91 -15.72
CA PRO A 9 16.51 -28.60 -14.95
C PRO A 9 16.14 -27.13 -15.19
N LEU A 10 14.86 -26.88 -15.44
CA LEU A 10 14.25 -25.53 -15.44
C LEU A 10 14.68 -24.77 -14.17
N PRO A 11 14.86 -23.43 -14.24
CA PRO A 11 15.26 -22.65 -13.08
C PRO A 11 14.23 -22.84 -11.97
N GLN A 12 14.66 -23.48 -10.88
CA GLN A 12 13.87 -23.61 -9.67
C GLN A 12 13.65 -22.20 -9.12
N SER A 13 12.39 -21.87 -8.85
CA SER A 13 12.01 -20.64 -8.16
C SER A 13 12.88 -20.46 -6.92
N PRO A 14 13.45 -19.27 -6.69
CA PRO A 14 14.38 -19.08 -5.58
C PRO A 14 13.70 -19.40 -4.24
N PRO A 15 14.46 -19.93 -3.26
CA PRO A 15 13.93 -20.25 -1.94
C PRO A 15 13.37 -19.01 -1.24
N PRO A 16 12.42 -19.15 -0.28
CA PRO A 16 11.91 -18.04 0.52
C PRO A 16 12.96 -17.57 1.53
N GLY A 17 14.09 -17.06 1.03
CA GLY A 17 15.01 -16.27 1.81
C GLY A 17 14.42 -14.87 2.00
N LEU A 18 14.63 -14.28 3.19
CA LEU A 18 14.28 -12.89 3.48
C LEU A 18 14.66 -11.98 2.29
N ARG A 19 13.66 -11.44 1.60
CA ARG A 19 13.84 -10.43 0.56
C ARG A 19 14.29 -9.14 1.24
N PHE A 20 15.60 -8.90 1.31
CA PHE A 20 16.18 -7.59 1.65
C PHE A 20 15.83 -6.58 0.56
N GLY A 21 14.65 -6.01 0.70
CA GLY A 21 13.99 -5.15 -0.28
C GLY A 21 12.49 -5.19 -0.04
N PHE A 22 12.06 -4.95 1.21
CA PHE A 22 10.64 -4.97 1.53
C PHE A 22 9.92 -3.97 0.62
N PRO A 23 9.04 -4.44 -0.29
CA PRO A 23 8.55 -3.59 -1.37
C PRO A 23 7.69 -2.47 -0.84
N ARG A 24 7.48 -1.42 -1.64
CA ARG A 24 6.48 -0.36 -1.34
C ARG A 24 5.10 -0.98 -1.03
N VAL A 25 4.82 -2.13 -1.64
CA VAL A 25 3.67 -3.01 -1.38
C VAL A 25 3.52 -3.37 0.08
N TYR A 26 4.61 -3.66 0.80
CA TYR A 26 4.56 -3.98 2.22
C TYR A 26 4.08 -2.77 3.04
N LEU A 27 4.65 -1.59 2.79
CA LEU A 27 4.20 -0.36 3.45
C LEU A 27 2.71 -0.12 3.21
N VAL A 28 2.25 -0.27 1.96
CA VAL A 28 0.85 -0.05 1.57
C VAL A 28 -0.08 -1.10 2.18
N ALA A 29 0.32 -2.37 2.24
CA ALA A 29 -0.43 -3.43 2.91
C ALA A 29 -0.53 -3.18 4.42
N GLN A 30 0.57 -2.75 5.05
CA GLN A 30 0.59 -2.38 6.46
C GLN A 30 -0.31 -1.16 6.70
N LEU A 31 -0.27 -0.14 5.84
CA LEU A 31 -1.14 1.04 5.92
C LEU A 31 -2.63 0.66 5.78
N ARG A 32 -2.97 -0.14 4.77
CA ARG A 32 -4.32 -0.71 4.56
C ARG A 32 -4.82 -1.39 5.83
N ALA A 33 -4.00 -2.25 6.44
CA ALA A 33 -4.39 -2.97 7.66
C ALA A 33 -4.65 -2.04 8.86
N ARG A 34 -3.97 -0.88 8.96
CA ARG A 34 -4.32 0.13 9.99
C ARG A 34 -5.64 0.82 9.65
N LEU A 35 -5.85 1.17 8.38
CA LEU A 35 -7.08 1.84 7.94
C LEU A 35 -8.30 0.94 8.14
N GLU A 36 -8.21 -0.34 7.82
CA GLU A 36 -9.28 -1.31 8.10
C GLU A 36 -9.51 -1.52 9.61
N ARG A 37 -8.48 -1.41 10.44
CA ARG A 37 -8.65 -1.42 11.91
C ARG A 37 -9.39 -0.18 12.43
N LEU A 38 -9.20 0.97 11.79
CA LEU A 38 -9.84 2.24 12.19
C LEU A 38 -11.26 2.37 11.64
N LEU A 39 -11.50 1.90 10.41
CA LEU A 39 -12.73 2.13 9.65
C LEU A 39 -13.61 0.88 9.50
N GLY A 40 -13.10 -0.30 9.84
CA GLY A 40 -13.77 -1.58 9.63
C GLY A 40 -13.17 -2.41 8.49
N ALA A 41 -13.36 -3.73 8.58
CA ALA A 41 -12.87 -4.66 7.57
C ALA A 41 -13.54 -4.38 6.21
N GLY A 42 -12.74 -4.38 5.14
CA GLY A 42 -13.22 -4.09 3.77
C GLY A 42 -13.45 -2.62 3.46
N ALA A 43 -13.18 -1.71 4.41
CA ALA A 43 -13.31 -0.27 4.19
C ALA A 43 -12.20 0.32 3.30
N CYS A 44 -11.11 -0.42 3.04
CA CYS A 44 -9.97 0.07 2.26
C CYS A 44 -9.63 -0.86 1.09
N GLN A 45 -9.51 -0.28 -0.11
CA GLN A 45 -9.07 -0.97 -1.31
C GLN A 45 -7.81 -0.31 -1.86
N VAL A 46 -6.82 -1.12 -2.22
CA VAL A 46 -5.57 -0.67 -2.83
C VAL A 46 -5.72 -0.68 -4.35
N GLY A 47 -5.12 0.29 -5.01
CA GLY A 47 -5.17 0.45 -6.45
C GLY A 47 -4.09 1.40 -6.96
N HIS A 48 -4.28 1.88 -8.17
CA HIS A 48 -3.56 3.01 -8.76
C HIS A 48 -4.55 3.95 -9.45
N LEU A 49 -4.09 5.12 -9.85
CA LEU A 49 -4.85 5.99 -10.75
C LEU A 49 -4.43 5.71 -12.19
N ASP A 50 -5.37 5.57 -13.10
CA ASP A 50 -5.07 5.52 -14.53
C ASP A 50 -4.69 6.91 -15.07
N ARG A 51 -4.42 7.00 -16.38
CA ARG A 51 -4.03 8.28 -17.02
C ARG A 51 -5.13 9.34 -17.01
N GLN A 52 -6.37 8.92 -16.73
CA GLN A 52 -7.55 9.76 -16.65
C GLN A 52 -7.85 10.18 -15.20
N GLY A 53 -7.08 9.66 -14.23
CA GLY A 53 -7.28 9.91 -12.81
C GLY A 53 -8.34 9.02 -12.17
N GLU A 54 -8.79 7.96 -12.85
CA GLU A 54 -9.76 7.02 -12.33
C GLU A 54 -9.09 5.92 -11.50
N PHE A 55 -9.76 5.49 -10.43
CA PHE A 55 -9.23 4.46 -9.55
C PHE A 55 -9.35 3.07 -10.16
N VAL A 56 -8.21 2.41 -10.36
CA VAL A 56 -8.12 1.01 -10.80
C VAL A 56 -7.65 0.16 -9.63
N ALA A 57 -8.49 -0.78 -9.22
CA ALA A 57 -8.19 -1.69 -8.13
C ALA A 57 -7.06 -2.65 -8.50
N VAL A 58 -6.12 -2.84 -7.58
CA VAL A 58 -5.12 -3.91 -7.64
C VAL A 58 -5.68 -5.13 -6.91
N ALA A 59 -5.59 -6.30 -7.53
CA ALA A 59 -6.04 -7.54 -6.88
C ALA A 59 -5.11 -7.92 -5.71
N ALA A 60 -5.62 -8.66 -4.73
CA ALA A 60 -4.84 -8.99 -3.52
C ALA A 60 -3.58 -9.82 -3.81
N ASP A 61 -3.57 -10.55 -4.93
CA ASP A 61 -2.47 -11.41 -5.39
C ASP A 61 -1.60 -10.75 -6.46
N ASP A 62 -1.86 -9.48 -6.80
CA ASP A 62 -1.13 -8.76 -7.82
C ASP A 62 0.03 -7.98 -7.18
N ASP A 63 1.26 -8.37 -7.53
CA ASP A 63 2.51 -7.78 -7.06
C ASP A 63 2.73 -6.40 -7.72
N PHE A 64 1.86 -5.44 -7.41
CA PHE A 64 1.97 -4.07 -7.94
C PHE A 64 3.09 -3.30 -7.23
N ASP A 65 4.28 -3.25 -7.83
CA ASP A 65 5.46 -2.52 -7.30
C ASP A 65 5.65 -1.10 -7.89
N GLY A 66 4.56 -0.51 -8.39
CA GLY A 66 4.58 0.85 -8.92
C GLY A 66 4.97 1.90 -7.86
N PRO A 67 5.53 3.06 -8.25
CA PRO A 67 5.87 4.13 -7.31
C PRO A 67 4.63 4.88 -6.78
N GLU A 68 3.51 4.78 -7.50
CA GLU A 68 2.26 5.49 -7.24
C GLU A 68 1.17 4.49 -6.86
N PHE A 69 0.67 4.60 -5.64
CA PHE A 69 -0.47 3.83 -5.16
C PHE A 69 -1.66 4.75 -4.96
N ALA A 70 -2.85 4.19 -5.02
CA ALA A 70 -4.07 4.84 -4.60
C ALA A 70 -4.77 3.98 -3.56
N LEU A 71 -5.34 4.60 -2.54
CA LEU A 71 -6.25 3.96 -1.60
C LEU A 71 -7.66 4.48 -1.82
N ARG A 72 -8.58 3.58 -2.15
CA ARG A 72 -10.01 3.89 -2.13
C ARG A 72 -10.60 3.47 -0.79
N LEU A 73 -11.01 4.47 -0.02
CA LEU A 73 -11.72 4.26 1.24
C LEU A 73 -13.23 4.29 0.99
N ARG A 74 -13.91 3.20 1.36
CA ARG A 74 -15.36 3.05 1.19
C ARG A 74 -16.06 3.38 2.52
N PRO A 75 -17.28 3.93 2.47
CA PRO A 75 -18.13 4.09 3.64
C PRO A 75 -18.28 2.76 4.40
N ASP A 76 -18.10 2.80 5.72
CA ASP A 76 -18.71 1.81 6.61
C ASP A 76 -20.24 1.99 6.50
N PRO A 77 -21.07 0.92 6.45
CA PRO A 77 -22.52 1.03 6.70
C PRO A 77 -22.90 1.82 7.97
N ARG A 78 -21.97 2.06 8.91
CA ARG A 78 -22.15 2.91 10.10
C ARG A 78 -21.88 4.41 9.90
N GLY A 79 -21.51 4.86 8.70
CA GLY A 79 -21.68 6.26 8.29
C GLY A 79 -20.55 7.25 8.61
N ALA A 80 -19.34 6.82 8.97
CA ALA A 80 -18.23 7.76 9.26
C ALA A 80 -17.68 8.47 8.00
N ILE A 81 -17.77 7.82 6.84
CA ILE A 81 -17.33 8.38 5.56
C ILE A 81 -18.54 8.39 4.63
N ALA A 82 -19.10 9.57 4.32
CA ALA A 82 -20.34 9.68 3.54
C ALA A 82 -20.19 9.29 2.06
N ARG A 83 -18.96 9.29 1.51
CA ARG A 83 -18.66 8.98 0.10
C ARG A 83 -17.32 8.27 -0.05
N ALA A 84 -17.19 7.42 -1.06
CA ALA A 84 -15.89 6.80 -1.33
C ALA A 84 -14.85 7.88 -1.66
N HIS A 85 -13.70 7.87 -0.99
CA HIS A 85 -12.59 8.79 -1.23
C HIS A 85 -11.40 8.05 -1.78
N VAL A 86 -10.77 8.63 -2.80
CA VAL A 86 -9.51 8.12 -3.34
C VAL A 86 -8.39 9.00 -2.84
N VAL A 87 -7.39 8.37 -2.22
CA VAL A 87 -6.19 9.01 -1.71
C VAL A 87 -5.00 8.51 -2.50
N ALA A 88 -4.40 9.40 -3.29
CA ALA A 88 -3.13 9.11 -3.94
C ALA A 88 -2.01 9.06 -2.91
N LEU A 89 -1.16 8.05 -3.03
CA LEU A 89 0.02 7.82 -2.22
C LEU A 89 1.24 7.79 -3.13
N GLN A 90 2.25 8.58 -2.79
CA GLN A 90 3.57 8.43 -3.37
C GLN A 90 4.47 7.76 -2.36
N VAL A 91 5.13 6.67 -2.77
CA VAL A 91 6.07 5.96 -1.92
C VAL A 91 7.45 5.98 -2.57
N SER A 92 8.39 6.68 -1.94
CA SER A 92 9.81 6.62 -2.33
C SER A 92 10.65 6.04 -1.21
N ILE A 93 11.80 5.49 -1.55
CA ILE A 93 12.77 4.95 -0.59
C ILE A 93 14.00 5.82 -0.68
N LEU A 94 14.38 6.46 0.42
CA LEU A 94 15.55 7.30 0.52
C LEU A 94 16.25 7.02 1.85
N TYR A 95 17.55 6.73 1.82
CA TYR A 95 18.37 6.44 3.00
C TYR A 95 17.75 5.41 3.98
N GLY A 96 17.08 4.37 3.47
CA GLY A 96 16.44 3.33 4.30
C GLY A 96 15.13 3.75 4.98
N ARG A 97 14.51 4.85 4.54
CA ARG A 97 13.19 5.31 4.98
C ARG A 97 12.22 5.32 3.82
N TYR A 98 10.96 5.01 4.09
CA TYR A 98 9.88 5.31 3.17
C TYR A 98 9.46 6.76 3.36
N HIS A 99 9.36 7.50 2.26
CA HIS A 99 8.64 8.78 2.23
C HIS A 99 7.26 8.49 1.68
N LEU A 100 6.26 8.59 2.54
CA LEU A 100 4.85 8.41 2.22
C LEU A 100 4.20 9.80 2.11
N GLN A 101 3.78 10.19 0.92
CA GLN A 101 2.99 11.40 0.74
C GLN A 101 1.50 11.08 0.66
N VAL A 102 0.71 11.83 1.43
CA VAL A 102 -0.73 11.64 1.59
C VAL A 102 -1.39 13.02 1.55
N LEU A 103 -2.17 13.32 0.49
CA LEU A 103 -2.90 14.59 0.38
C LEU A 103 -1.99 15.83 0.61
N GLY A 104 -0.74 15.78 0.13
CA GLY A 104 0.25 16.85 0.31
C GLY A 104 0.99 16.84 1.66
N HIS A 105 0.73 15.87 2.54
CA HIS A 105 1.50 15.67 3.77
C HIS A 105 2.49 14.52 3.63
N GLU A 106 3.73 14.77 4.03
CA GLU A 106 4.79 13.77 3.99
C GLU A 106 5.01 13.10 5.35
N PHE A 107 5.18 11.78 5.33
CA PHE A 107 5.54 10.96 6.47
C PHE A 107 6.80 10.17 6.15
N GLU A 108 7.87 10.43 6.89
CA GLU A 108 9.06 9.59 6.86
C GLU A 108 8.86 8.39 7.78
N ILE A 109 8.87 7.17 7.24
CA ILE A 109 8.64 5.92 7.97
C ILE A 109 9.90 5.06 7.88
N ALA A 110 10.59 4.89 9.01
CA ALA A 110 11.78 4.05 9.07
C ALA A 110 11.42 2.57 8.86
N PHE A 111 12.31 1.83 8.16
CA PHE A 111 12.10 0.42 7.82
C PHE A 111 13.01 -0.55 8.61
N LEU A 112 14.10 -0.09 9.23
CA LEU A 112 15.10 -0.98 9.84
C LEU A 112 15.16 -0.90 11.38
N PRO A 113 15.18 -2.06 12.09
CA PRO A 113 14.87 -3.41 11.61
C PRO A 113 13.36 -3.71 11.53
N VAL A 114 12.53 -2.80 12.04
CA VAL A 114 11.06 -2.93 12.08
C VAL A 114 10.46 -1.65 11.52
N LEU A 115 9.36 -1.78 10.78
CA LEU A 115 8.58 -0.66 10.30
C LEU A 115 8.14 0.23 11.47
N ASP A 116 8.34 1.55 11.36
CA ASP A 116 7.91 2.51 12.38
C ASP A 116 6.36 2.53 12.49
N ASP A 117 5.84 1.69 13.39
CA ASP A 117 4.40 1.51 13.60
C ASP A 117 3.72 2.77 14.12
N THR A 118 4.44 3.57 14.92
CA THR A 118 3.92 4.82 15.47
C THR A 118 3.66 5.82 14.36
N ARG A 119 4.64 6.00 13.47
CA ARG A 119 4.49 6.90 12.32
C ARG A 119 3.49 6.40 11.31
N LEU A 120 3.46 5.10 11.05
CA LEU A 120 2.46 4.52 10.15
C LEU A 120 1.04 4.68 10.70
N THR A 121 0.83 4.47 11.99
CA THR A 121 -0.47 4.69 12.66
C THR A 121 -0.87 6.17 12.63
N THR A 122 0.11 7.07 12.80
CA THR A 122 -0.11 8.52 12.68
C THR A 122 -0.57 8.90 11.27
N ALA A 123 0.07 8.35 10.23
CA ALA A 123 -0.34 8.55 8.84
C ALA A 123 -1.78 8.04 8.59
N ALA A 124 -2.10 6.84 9.08
CA ALA A 124 -3.45 6.27 8.95
C ALA A 124 -4.53 7.14 9.62
N ARG A 125 -4.28 7.60 10.86
CA ARG A 125 -5.22 8.49 11.57
C ARG A 125 -5.40 9.83 10.86
N ARG A 126 -4.32 10.39 10.30
CA ARG A 126 -4.40 11.64 9.52
C ARG A 126 -5.27 11.47 8.28
N ILE A 127 -5.13 10.36 7.55
CA ILE A 127 -6.00 10.04 6.40
C ILE A 127 -7.47 10.10 6.82
N VAL A 128 -7.83 9.36 7.87
CA VAL A 128 -9.22 9.30 8.36
C VAL A 128 -9.72 10.68 8.76
N HIS A 129 -8.95 11.40 9.59
CA HIS A 129 -9.36 12.72 10.08
C HIS A 129 -9.55 13.75 8.96
N THR A 130 -8.65 13.78 7.97
CA THR A 130 -8.78 14.69 6.83
C THR A 130 -10.05 14.39 6.03
N LEU A 131 -10.39 13.11 5.84
CA LEU A 131 -11.59 12.72 5.11
C LEU A 131 -12.88 13.03 5.87
N GLU A 132 -12.90 12.83 7.19
CA GLU A 132 -14.01 13.28 8.05
C GLU A 132 -14.20 14.80 7.99
N GLY A 133 -13.10 15.56 7.97
CA GLY A 133 -13.12 17.01 7.80
C GLY A 133 -13.73 17.44 6.46
N VAL A 134 -13.32 16.79 5.37
CA VAL A 134 -13.86 17.06 4.02
C VAL A 134 -15.35 16.67 3.92
N ALA A 135 -15.77 15.58 4.57
CA ALA A 135 -17.15 15.13 4.59
C ALA A 135 -18.09 16.08 5.36
N ARG A 136 -17.58 16.85 6.34
CA ARG A 136 -18.38 17.81 7.12
C ARG A 136 -18.55 19.18 6.47
N VAL A 137 -17.69 19.53 5.52
CA VAL A 137 -17.66 20.86 4.89
C VAL A 137 -18.49 20.91 3.59
N ARG A 138 -18.97 19.76 3.11
CA ARG A 138 -19.82 19.63 1.92
C ARG A 138 -21.24 19.23 2.27
#